data_AF-M2VD24-F1
#
_entry.id   AF-M2VD24-F1
#
_cell.length_a   1.000
_cell.length_b   1.000
_cell.length_c   1.000
_cell.angle_alpha   90.00
_cell.angle_beta   90.00
_cell.angle_gamma   90.00
#
_symmetry.space_group_name_H-M   'P 1'
#
loop_
_entity.id
_entity.type
_entity.pdbx_description
1 polymer ?
#
loop_
_entity_poly.entity_id
_entity_poly.type
_entity_poly.pdbx_seq_one_letter_code
_entity_poly.pdbx_strand_id
1 'polypeptide(L)' 'MPLASLPRELLCAIAQHLHAESDLNAFARTNRLLYHLTNSYLYDHNIRCSNDSALLWAAAHGQERTVCKLLE' A
#
# COMPACT_ATOMS: atom_id res chain seq x y z
N MET A 1 -13.85 2.58 -17.59
CA MET A 1 -13.92 2.18 -16.16
C MET A 1 -14.33 3.41 -15.36
N PRO A 2 -15.59 3.54 -14.94
CA PRO A 2 -16.09 4.74 -14.25
C PRO A 2 -15.46 4.99 -12.87
N LEU A 3 -14.82 3.98 -12.28
CA LEU A 3 -14.02 4.16 -11.07
C LEU A 3 -12.72 4.94 -11.34
N ALA A 4 -12.10 4.74 -12.50
CA ALA A 4 -10.84 5.40 -12.86
C ALA A 4 -11.03 6.88 -13.27
N SER A 5 -12.27 7.32 -13.45
CA SER A 5 -12.61 8.73 -13.66
C SER A 5 -12.80 9.51 -12.36
N LEU A 6 -12.77 8.84 -11.20
CA LEU A 6 -12.78 9.54 -9.91
C LEU A 6 -11.46 10.29 -9.68
N PRO A 7 -11.50 11.44 -9.00
CA PRO A 7 -10.32 12.08 -8.47
C PRO A 7 -9.48 11.10 -7.62
N ARG A 8 -8.16 11.20 -7.79
CA ARG A 8 -7.15 10.40 -7.06
C ARG A 8 -7.29 10.50 -5.54
N GLU A 9 -7.75 11.65 -5.05
CA GLU A 9 -7.99 11.92 -3.63
C GLU A 9 -9.13 11.04 -3.09
N LEU A 10 -10.20 10.85 -3.86
CA LEU A 10 -11.30 9.96 -3.49
C LEU A 10 -10.90 8.49 -3.59
N LEU A 11 -10.11 8.12 -4.59
CA LEU A 11 -9.56 6.77 -4.72
C LEU A 11 -8.64 6.42 -3.54
N CYS A 12 -7.84 7.39 -3.09
CA CYS A 12 -6.99 7.26 -1.92
C CYS A 12 -7.83 7.14 -0.64
N ALA A 13 -8.88 7.94 -0.49
CA ALA A 13 -9.80 7.84 0.64
C ALA A 13 -10.48 6.46 0.70
N ILE A 14 -10.90 5.90 -0.44
CA ILE A 14 -11.46 4.54 -0.49
C ILE A 14 -10.41 3.52 -0.02
N ALA A 15 -9.18 3.59 -0.55
CA ALA A 15 -8.09 2.70 -0.14
C ALA A 15 -7.76 2.81 1.36
N GLN A 16 -7.87 4.00 1.95
CA GLN A 16 -7.67 4.24 3.39
C GLN A 16 -8.69 3.54 4.29
N HIS A 17 -9.91 3.30 3.78
CA HIS A 17 -10.96 2.60 4.52
C HIS A 17 -10.88 1.07 4.36
N LEU A 18 -9.96 0.56 3.53
CA LEU A 18 -9.69 -0.87 3.40
C LEU A 18 -8.61 -1.26 4.42
N HIS A 19 -9.06 -1.70 5.60
CA HIS A 19 -8.14 -2.06 6.70
C HIS A 19 -7.45 -3.41 6.51
N ALA A 20 -8.04 -4.32 5.75
CA ALA A 20 -7.43 -5.59 5.43
C ALA A 20 -6.51 -5.46 4.20
N GLU A 21 -5.25 -5.88 4.34
CA GLU A 21 -4.29 -5.91 3.22
C GLU A 21 -4.80 -6.74 2.04
N SER A 22 -5.58 -7.80 2.32
CA SER A 22 -6.23 -8.62 1.30
C SER A 22 -7.19 -7.82 0.41
N ASP A 23 -7.98 -6.94 1.03
CA ASP A 23 -9.00 -6.14 0.33
C ASP A 23 -8.32 -5.02 -0.46
N LEU A 24 -7.28 -4.44 0.12
CA LEU A 24 -6.46 -3.42 -0.50
C LEU A 24 -5.70 -3.98 -1.72
N ASN A 25 -5.16 -5.20 -1.63
CA ASN A 25 -4.55 -5.91 -2.75
C ASN A 25 -5.58 -6.32 -3.82
N ALA A 26 -6.78 -6.77 -3.42
CA ALA A 26 -7.86 -7.05 -4.35
C ALA A 26 -8.26 -5.77 -5.13
N PHE A 27 -8.35 -4.64 -4.44
CA PHE A 27 -8.64 -3.34 -5.02
C PHE A 27 -7.53 -2.87 -5.98
N ALA A 28 -6.26 -3.01 -5.58
CA ALA A 28 -5.09 -2.69 -6.39
C ALA A 28 -5.08 -3.44 -7.73
N ARG A 29 -5.47 -4.71 -7.73
CA ARG A 29 -5.45 -5.58 -8.91
C ARG A 29 -6.54 -5.28 -9.93
N THR A 30 -7.53 -4.46 -9.60
CA THR A 30 -8.63 -4.13 -10.53
C THR A 30 -8.21 -3.16 -11.65
N ASN A 31 -7.18 -2.34 -11.44
CA ASN A 31 -6.72 -1.36 -12.42
C ASN A 31 -5.27 -0.93 -12.18
N ARG A 32 -4.46 -0.72 -13.23
CA ARG A 32 -3.08 -0.20 -13.10
C ARG A 32 -3.00 1.13 -12.34
N LEU A 33 -3.96 2.04 -12.54
CA LEU A 33 -3.99 3.31 -11.82
C LEU A 33 -4.20 3.09 -10.31
N LEU A 34 -5.10 2.17 -9.97
CA LEU A 34 -5.36 1.81 -8.58
C LEU A 34 -4.16 1.12 -7.96
N TYR A 35 -3.50 0.21 -8.69
CA TYR A 35 -2.24 -0.42 -8.26
C TYR A 35 -1.18 0.61 -7.88
N HIS A 36 -0.96 1.64 -8.70
CA HIS A 36 0.03 2.68 -8.41
C HIS A 36 -0.33 3.54 -7.18
N LEU A 37 -1.61 3.89 -7.02
CA LEU A 37 -2.10 4.66 -5.87
C LEU A 37 -2.03 3.85 -4.58
N THR A 38 -2.53 2.61 -4.61
CA THR A 38 -2.56 1.74 -3.43
C THR A 38 -1.17 1.29 -3.00
N ASN A 39 -0.24 1.00 -3.91
CA ASN A 39 1.14 0.68 -3.51
C ASN A 39 1.85 1.87 -2.86
N SER A 40 1.62 3.09 -3.35
CA SER A 40 2.18 4.29 -2.70
C SER A 40 1.60 4.45 -1.29
N TYR A 41 0.28 4.23 -1.15
CA TYR A 41 -0.40 4.28 0.15
C TYR A 41 0.06 3.16 1.09
N LEU A 42 0.21 1.92 0.61
CA LEU A 42 0.70 0.78 1.40
C LEU A 42 2.10 1.03 1.93
N TYR A 43 2.99 1.61 1.13
CA TYR A 43 4.32 2.01 1.58
C TYR A 43 4.24 3.06 2.69
N ASP A 44 3.46 4.12 2.47
CA ASP A 44 3.28 5.20 3.46
C ASP A 44 2.59 4.74 4.74
N HIS A 45 1.66 3.79 4.65
CA HIS A 45 0.94 3.21 5.77
C HIS A 45 1.83 2.23 6.54
N ASN A 46 2.61 1.38 5.85
CA ASN A 46 3.55 0.48 6.51
C ASN A 46 4.66 1.23 7.26
N ILE A 47 5.15 2.34 6.70
CA ILE A 47 6.12 3.21 7.37
C ILE A 47 5.51 3.82 8.64
N ARG A 48 4.22 4.24 8.61
CA ARG A 48 3.58 4.94 9.73
C ARG A 48 3.00 4.03 10.81
N CYS A 49 2.48 2.86 10.45
CA CYS A 49 1.74 1.98 11.36
C CYS A 49 2.52 0.72 11.77
N SER A 50 3.53 0.32 11.00
CA SER A 50 4.11 -1.01 11.10
C SER A 50 5.62 -0.96 11.30
N ASN A 51 6.18 -0.01 12.03
CA ASN A 51 7.64 0.10 12.15
C ASN A 51 8.33 -1.23 12.57
N ASP A 52 7.66 -2.06 13.39
CA ASP A 52 8.11 -3.41 13.71
C ASP A 52 7.59 -4.51 12.75
N SER A 53 6.33 -4.42 12.29
CA SER A 53 5.69 -5.43 11.43
C SER A 53 6.14 -5.37 9.96
N ALA A 54 6.42 -4.17 9.44
CA ALA A 54 6.95 -3.94 8.10
C ALA A 54 8.43 -4.33 8.01
N LEU A 55 9.19 -4.11 9.09
CA LEU A 55 10.57 -4.60 9.21
C LEU A 55 10.59 -6.14 9.21
N LEU A 56 9.72 -6.76 10.01
CA LEU A 56 9.57 -8.21 10.08
C LEU A 56 9.13 -8.80 8.72
N TRP A 57 8.16 -8.17 8.05
CA TRP A 57 7.69 -8.59 6.74
C TRP A 57 8.79 -8.46 5.67
N ALA A 58 9.51 -7.33 5.67
CA ALA A 58 10.58 -7.08 4.71
C ALA A 58 11.78 -8.03 4.92
N ALA A 59 12.12 -8.34 6.18
CA ALA A 59 13.11 -9.35 6.53
C ALA A 59 12.66 -10.76 6.11
N ALA A 60 11.38 -11.10 6.32
CA ALA A 60 10.83 -12.41 5.95
C ALA A 60 10.73 -12.62 4.42
N HIS A 61 10.55 -11.54 3.65
CA HIS A 61 10.38 -11.61 2.18
C HIS A 61 11.63 -11.20 1.40
N GLY A 62 12.78 -11.00 2.06
CA GLY A 62 14.06 -10.68 1.41
C GLY A 62 14.09 -9.32 0.71
N GLN A 63 13.25 -8.36 1.14
CA GLN A 63 13.17 -7.02 0.56
C GLN A 63 14.23 -6.10 1.20
N GLU A 64 15.52 -6.36 0.92
CA GLU A 64 16.66 -5.64 1.53
C GLU A 64 16.56 -4.12 1.40
N ARG A 65 16.10 -3.62 0.25
CA ARG A 65 15.93 -2.16 0.03
C ARG A 65 14.88 -1.55 0.94
N THR A 66 13.84 -2.32 1.27
CA THR A 66 12.76 -1.91 2.17
C THR A 66 13.22 -1.98 3.62
N VAL A 67 14.02 -2.99 3.99
CA VAL A 67 14.66 -3.10 5.32
C VAL A 67 15.63 -1.92 5.57
N CYS A 68 16.52 -1.62 4.63
CA CYS A 68 17.45 -0.49 4.77
C CYS A 68 16.73 0.85 4.97
N LYS A 69 15.64 1.09 4.22
CA LYS A 69 14.83 2.31 4.36
C LYS A 69 14.09 2.43 5.68
N LEU A 70 13.85 1.31 6.38
CA LEU A 70 13.15 1.29 7.67
C LEU A 70 14.11 1.34 8.86
N LEU A 71 15.42 1.11 8.65
CA LEU A 71 16.46 1.15 9.68
C LEU A 71 17.25 2.48 9.70
N GLU A 72 17.05 3.36 8.71
CA GLU A 72 17.49 4.77 8.74
C GLU A 72 16.58 5.61 9.64
#